data_AF-A0A3D1ASD7-F1
#
_entry.id   AF-A0A3D1ASD7-F1
#
_cell.length_a   1.000
_cell.length_b   1.000
_cell.length_c   1.000
_cell.angle_alpha   90.00
_cell.angle_beta   90.00
_cell.angle_gamma   90.00
#
_symmetry.space_group_name_H-M   'P 1'
#
loop_
_entity.id
_entity.type
_entity.pdbx_description
1 polymer ?
#
loop_
_entity_poly.entity_id
_entity_poly.type
_entity_poly.pdbx_seq_one_letter_code
_entity_poly.pdbx_strand_id
1 'polypeptide(L)'
;MTILKLQALHEREVHISVRILIDIKPEVHQELSRQAAASGVEIGDYAASLLELAAHVPAELTEFSETTLAQTLQELAQFSHKIPLLPDEAFSRESLYRDHN
;
A
#
# COMPACT_ATOMS: atom_id res chain seq x y z
N MET A 1 9.95 34.51 44.07
CA MET A 1 10.67 34.89 42.84
C MET A 1 11.60 33.74 42.47
N THR A 2 11.15 32.52 42.18
CA THR A 2 10.09 32.06 41.26
C THR A 2 10.28 32.64 39.89
N ILE A 3 11.20 32.09 39.08
CA ILE A 3 11.04 31.60 37.70
C ILE A 3 12.25 30.67 37.44
N LEU A 4 12.10 29.63 36.60
CA LEU A 4 13.10 28.63 36.18
C LEU A 4 13.06 27.26 36.89
N LYS A 5 11.86 26.73 37.13
CA LYS A 5 11.59 25.29 36.98
C LYS A 5 10.62 25.05 35.81
N LEU A 6 10.90 25.65 34.64
CA LEU A 6 10.01 25.60 33.49
C LEU A 6 10.65 24.95 32.26
N GLN A 7 11.21 23.75 32.43
CA GLN A 7 11.55 22.85 31.31
C GLN A 7 11.14 21.39 31.57
N ALA A 8 10.25 21.14 32.52
CA ALA A 8 9.70 19.80 32.81
C ALA A 8 8.25 19.61 32.33
N LEU A 9 7.87 20.30 31.24
CA LEU A 9 6.60 20.08 30.54
C LEU A 9 6.84 20.32 29.04
N HIS A 10 7.57 19.42 28.39
CA HIS A 10 7.42 19.25 26.94
C HIS A 10 6.66 17.94 26.75
N GLU A 11 5.45 18.10 26.20
CA GLU A 11 4.66 17.07 25.53
C GLU A 11 4.33 15.84 26.38
N ARG A 12 3.30 15.99 27.21
CA ARG A 12 2.38 14.87 27.36
C ARG A 12 1.68 14.73 26.01
N GLU A 13 2.24 13.93 25.11
CA GLU A 13 1.47 13.32 24.02
C GLU A 13 0.22 12.74 24.68
N VAL A 14 -0.94 13.31 24.37
CA VAL A 14 -2.21 12.71 24.76
C VAL A 14 -2.33 11.47 23.89
N HIS A 15 -1.84 10.34 24.39
CA HIS A 15 -2.19 9.05 23.83
C HIS A 15 -3.70 8.89 23.95
N ILE A 16 -4.41 9.16 22.86
CA ILE A 16 -5.84 8.87 22.76
C ILE A 16 -5.93 7.34 22.70
N SER A 17 -6.18 6.71 23.84
CA SER A 17 -6.44 5.28 23.90
C SER A 17 -7.91 5.03 23.53
N VAL A 18 -8.13 4.32 22.43
CA VAL A 18 -9.45 3.88 21.98
C VAL A 18 -9.57 2.39 22.23
N ARG A 19 -10.72 1.94 22.75
CA ARG A 19 -11.07 0.52 22.85
C ARG A 19 -12.25 0.24 21.94
N ILE A 20 -12.10 -0.74 21.07
CA ILE A 20 -13.13 -1.14 20.10
C ILE A 20 -13.45 -2.61 20.37
N LEU A 21 -14.74 -2.94 20.40
CA LEU A 21 -15.21 -4.32 20.33
C LEU A 21 -15.75 -4.57 18.93
N ILE A 22 -15.31 -5.64 18.29
CA ILE A 22 -15.70 -6.01 16.93
C ILE A 22 -16.13 -7.47 16.95
N ASP A 23 -17.36 -7.72 16.53
CA ASP A 23 -17.82 -9.07 16.25
C ASP A 23 -17.31 -9.49 14.87
N ILE A 24 -16.49 -10.54 14.84
CA ILE A 24 -15.97 -11.13 13.60
C ILE A 24 -16.42 -12.57 13.47
N LYS A 25 -16.51 -13.03 12.22
CA LYS A 25 -16.86 -14.43 11.95
C LYS A 25 -15.78 -15.38 12.51
N PRO A 26 -16.13 -16.59 12.93
CA PRO A 26 -15.17 -17.55 13.48
C PRO A 26 -14.00 -17.87 12.54
N GLU A 27 -14.25 -17.94 11.23
CA GLU A 27 -13.23 -18.25 10.23
C GLU A 27 -12.20 -17.10 10.12
N VAL A 28 -12.67 -15.86 10.26
CA VAL A 28 -11.81 -14.66 10.25
C VAL A 28 -10.96 -14.62 11.52
N HIS A 29 -11.52 -14.97 12.67
CA HIS A 29 -10.78 -15.05 13.92
C HIS A 29 -9.65 -16.09 13.87
N GLN A 30 -9.91 -17.27 13.31
CA GLN A 30 -8.91 -18.33 13.15
C GLN A 30 -7.75 -17.86 12.27
N GLU A 31 -8.06 -17.21 11.15
CA GLU A 31 -7.04 -16.71 10.24
C GLU A 31 -6.22 -15.58 10.86
N LEU A 32 -6.85 -14.64 11.57
CA LEU A 32 -6.15 -13.61 12.34
C LEU A 32 -5.21 -14.22 13.37
N SER A 33 -5.66 -15.24 14.11
CA SER A 33 -4.84 -15.93 15.11
C SER A 33 -3.63 -16.62 14.46
N ARG A 34 -3.82 -17.25 13.30
CA ARG A 34 -2.74 -17.90 12.55
C ARG A 34 -1.69 -16.89 12.08
N GLN A 35 -2.15 -15.75 11.55
CA GLN A 35 -1.27 -14.69 11.07
C GLN A 35 -0.51 -14.00 12.21
N ALA A 36 -1.19 -13.70 13.33
CA ALA A 36 -0.57 -13.17 14.54
C ALA A 36 0.53 -14.10 15.07
N ALA A 37 0.26 -15.41 15.13
CA ALA A 37 1.25 -16.41 15.53
C ALA A 37 2.44 -16.48 14.56
N ALA A 38 2.21 -16.38 13.25
CA ALA A 38 3.28 -16.31 12.24
C ALA A 38 4.14 -15.05 12.37
N SER A 39 3.55 -13.94 12.84
CA SER A 39 4.23 -12.68 13.16
C SER A 39 4.81 -12.63 14.57
N GLY A 40 4.58 -13.64 15.42
CA GLY A 40 5.07 -13.70 16.80
C GLY A 40 4.45 -12.67 17.75
N VAL A 41 3.24 -12.20 17.45
CA VAL A 41 2.52 -11.18 18.24
C VAL A 41 1.17 -11.71 18.72
N GLU A 42 0.61 -11.06 19.75
CA GLU A 42 -0.75 -11.37 20.21
C GLU A 42 -1.80 -10.90 19.19
N ILE A 43 -2.96 -11.58 19.18
CA ILE A 43 -4.02 -11.30 18.21
C ILE A 43 -4.53 -9.85 18.29
N GLY A 44 -4.57 -9.26 19.49
CA GLY A 44 -4.98 -7.88 19.71
C GLY A 44 -4.02 -6.87 19.09
N ASP A 45 -2.71 -7.08 19.26
CA ASP A 45 -1.67 -6.21 18.70
C ASP A 45 -1.61 -6.34 17.17
N TYR A 46 -1.81 -7.57 16.65
CA TYR A 46 -1.92 -7.80 15.23
C TYR A 46 -3.14 -7.09 14.63
N ALA A 47 -4.31 -7.19 15.28
CA ALA A 47 -5.52 -6.51 14.85
C ALA A 47 -5.38 -4.97 14.88
N ALA A 48 -4.74 -4.42 15.91
CA ALA A 48 -4.45 -3.00 15.99
C ALA A 48 -3.53 -2.55 14.83
N SER A 49 -2.48 -3.33 14.54
CA SER A 49 -1.56 -3.05 13.43
C SER A 49 -2.30 -3.04 12.07
N LEU A 50 -3.23 -3.97 11.86
CA LEU A 50 -4.06 -3.99 10.65
C LEU A 50 -4.96 -2.76 10.53
N LEU A 51 -5.53 -2.26 11.64
CA LEU A 51 -6.32 -1.04 11.66
C LEU A 51 -5.47 0.20 11.36
N GLU A 52 -4.25 0.27 11.90
CA GLU A 52 -3.29 1.35 11.60
C GLU A 52 -2.88 1.35 10.13
N LEU A 53 -2.59 0.18 9.56
CA LEU A 53 -2.30 0.01 8.14
C LEU A 53 -3.48 0.44 7.26
N ALA A 54 -4.70 0.02 7.62
CA ALA A 54 -5.92 0.40 6.89
C ALA A 54 -6.18 1.92 6.96
N ALA A 55 -5.90 2.56 8.08
CA ALA A 55 -6.01 4.01 8.24
C ALA A 55 -4.96 4.77 7.41
N HIS A 56 -3.82 4.13 7.11
CA HIS A 56 -2.75 4.70 6.30
C HIS A 56 -2.98 4.56 4.79
N VAL A 57 -3.99 3.79 4.35
CA VAL A 57 -4.30 3.66 2.92
C VAL A 57 -4.73 5.06 2.42
N PRO A 58 -3.94 5.71 1.53
CA PRO A 58 -4.34 7.00 1.01
C PRO A 58 -5.65 6.82 0.26
N ALA A 59 -6.60 7.73 0.49
CA ALA A 59 -7.90 7.75 -0.18
C ALA A 59 -7.77 7.84 -1.72
N GLU A 60 -6.58 8.10 -2.25
CA GLU A 60 -6.27 8.13 -3.68
C GLU A 60 -6.07 6.74 -4.32
N LEU A 61 -6.07 5.65 -3.55
CA LEU A 61 -6.13 4.29 -4.12
C LEU A 61 -7.56 3.86 -4.44
N THR A 62 -8.53 4.76 -4.28
CA THR A 62 -9.91 4.54 -4.70
C THR A 62 -9.96 4.58 -6.22
N GLU A 63 -9.84 3.40 -6.80
CA GLU A 63 -10.20 3.05 -8.17
C GLU A 63 -9.26 3.61 -9.24
N PHE A 64 -8.48 2.70 -9.83
CA PHE A 64 -8.23 2.77 -11.27
C PHE A 64 -9.59 2.71 -11.98
N SER A 65 -10.24 3.87 -12.09
CA SER A 65 -11.52 3.97 -12.78
C SER A 65 -11.30 3.56 -14.24
N GLU A 66 -12.30 2.92 -14.85
CA GLU A 66 -12.26 2.60 -16.29
C GLU A 66 -11.94 3.86 -17.13
N THR A 67 -12.39 5.02 -16.64
CA THR A 67 -12.09 6.33 -17.23
C THR A 67 -10.62 6.71 -17.14
N THR A 68 -9.95 6.49 -16.01
CA THR A 68 -8.50 6.75 -15.85
C THR A 68 -7.70 5.84 -16.77
N LEU A 69 -8.04 4.55 -16.84
CA LEU A 69 -7.37 3.61 -17.72
C LEU A 69 -7.54 4.00 -19.20
N ALA A 70 -8.77 4.35 -19.61
CA ALA A 70 -9.05 4.78 -20.97
C ALA A 70 -8.27 6.06 -21.35
N GLN A 71 -8.17 7.02 -20.43
CA GLN A 71 -7.37 8.23 -20.62
C GLN A 71 -5.88 7.92 -20.79
N THR A 72 -5.31 7.08 -19.92
CA THR A 72 -3.91 6.66 -20.04
C THR A 72 -3.64 5.92 -21.35
N LEU A 73 -4.53 5.02 -21.77
CA LEU A 73 -4.40 4.32 -23.06
C LEU A 73 -4.48 5.29 -24.25
N GLN A 74 -5.33 6.31 -24.17
CA GLN A 74 -5.43 7.34 -25.20
C GLN A 74 -4.17 8.23 -25.27
N GLU A 75 -3.59 8.58 -24.13
CA GLU A 75 -2.30 9.29 -24.05
C GLU A 75 -1.15 8.46 -24.63
N LEU A 76 -1.13 7.15 -24.42
CA LEU A 76 -0.13 6.28 -25.03
C LEU A 76 -0.34 6.13 -26.55
N ALA A 77 -1.60 6.05 -26.97
CA ALA A 77 -1.97 5.95 -28.38
C ALA A 77 -1.67 7.23 -29.19
N GLN A 78 -1.53 8.39 -28.53
CA GLN A 78 -1.25 9.67 -29.20
C GLN A 78 0.06 9.63 -30.02
N PHE A 79 0.99 8.72 -29.70
CA PHE A 79 2.23 8.52 -30.44
C PHE A 79 2.25 7.24 -31.27
N SER A 80 1.11 6.58 -31.47
CA SER A 80 1.00 5.33 -32.22
C SER A 80 1.55 5.46 -33.65
N HIS A 81 1.38 6.62 -34.28
CA HIS A 81 1.93 6.92 -35.60
C HIS A 81 3.48 7.02 -35.63
N LYS A 82 4.15 6.96 -34.47
CA LYS A 82 5.62 6.87 -34.35
C LYS A 82 6.10 5.44 -34.10
N ILE A 83 5.21 4.46 -33.99
CA ILE A 83 5.60 3.06 -33.82
C ILE A 83 6.22 2.59 -35.14
N PRO A 84 7.50 2.17 -35.14
CA PRO A 84 8.14 1.70 -36.35
C PRO A 84 7.48 0.39 -36.81
N LEU A 85 7.27 0.27 -38.13
CA LEU A 85 6.93 -1.01 -38.73
C LEU A 85 8.19 -1.89 -38.65
N LEU A 86 8.17 -2.85 -37.73
CA LEU A 86 9.24 -3.81 -37.59
C LEU A 86 8.92 -5.07 -38.40
N PRO A 87 9.91 -5.65 -39.09
CA PRO A 87 9.73 -6.95 -39.74
C PRO A 87 9.54 -8.03 -38.67
N ASP A 88 8.90 -9.16 -39.03
CA ASP A 88 8.58 -10.24 -38.09
C ASP A 88 9.84 -10.78 -37.39
N GLU A 89 10.99 -10.78 -38.06
CA GLU A 89 12.26 -11.24 -37.51
C GLU A 89 12.79 -10.34 -36.37
N ALA A 90 12.30 -9.10 -36.24
CA ALA A 90 12.67 -8.21 -35.15
C ALA A 90 12.10 -8.68 -33.80
N PHE A 91 11.01 -9.47 -33.82
CA PHE A 91 10.40 -10.06 -32.64
C PHE A 91 10.97 -11.46 -32.31
N SER A 92 11.87 -11.99 -33.14
CA SER A 92 12.54 -13.25 -32.87
C SER A 92 13.41 -13.15 -31.63
N ARG A 93 13.43 -14.22 -30.84
CA ARG A 93 14.22 -14.35 -29.61
C ARG A 93 15.69 -14.02 -29.86
N GLU A 94 16.22 -14.48 -30.98
CA GLU A 94 17.60 -14.31 -31.45
C GLU A 94 17.94 -12.84 -31.76
N SER A 95 16.95 -12.03 -32.16
CA SER A 95 17.11 -10.59 -32.41
C SER A 95 17.12 -9.80 -31.10
N LEU A 96 16.28 -10.17 -30.14
CA LEU A 96 16.17 -9.54 -28.82
C LEU A 96 17.41 -9.76 -27.93
N TYR A 97 18.11 -10.87 -28.11
CA TYR A 97 19.35 -11.19 -27.36
C TYR A 97 20.65 -10.84 -28.12
N ARG A 98 20.56 -10.24 -29.31
CA ARG A 98 21.72 -9.98 -30.18
C ARG A 98 22.71 -8.96 -29.58
N ASP A 99 22.25 -8.08 -28.69
CA ASP A 99 23.04 -6.99 -28.07
C ASP A 99 23.68 -7.39 -26.71
N HIS A 100 23.71 -8.68 -26.38
CA HIS A 100 24.22 -9.19 -25.10
C HIS A 100 25.51 -10.01 -25.20
N ASN A 101 26.44 -9.64 -26.08
CA ASN A 101 27.82 -10.17 -26.11
C ASN A 101 28.86 -9.07 -26.25
#